data_AF-U5FAE7-F1
#
_entry.id   AF-U5FAE7-F1
#
_cell.length_a   1.000
_cell.length_b   1.000
_cell.length_c   1.000
_cell.angle_alpha   90.00
_cell.angle_beta   90.00
_cell.angle_gamma   90.00
#
_symmetry.space_group_name_H-M   'P 1'
#
loop_
_entity.id
_entity.type
_entity.pdbx_description
1 polymer ?
#
loop_
_entity_poly.entity_id
_entity_poly.type
_entity_poly.pdbx_seq_one_letter_code
_entity_poly.pdbx_strand_id
1 'polypeptide(L)'
;MGLFDRLKKKNSEKDVVKKKQSAEKTNKIKSGTKRKTLVKDFDEIFERGNEEEIKAIFEKCDINAYGGYDKTNALSFKLSENIMKWLVEQGADIDYKDTYHNTPLHHQVINPNGNPEFLIRLGANIEAVNSRNETPLFYATQYFRLNHLKTLVEAGANINAKNDMNQTPLLKAMAVAKNANIPDLVIMIKYLIDKGAKLSGEEQKQVERIGTDFEWFRDRINKDYIDEIESSLKELYKIFNVMPIPKRVVYDGKSKIKVKAKKWEDQHEELWQLLVPSCGHASTLQGEVIRISGKLSQEILDNGKMNWDKEYLQMVQALLGYLSQGNQLTESENNEFLNIINKIKQNHAWNDELSRLSELCVKWVLLNTEPIQLGKAEYKR
;
A
#
# COMPACT_ATOMS: atom_id res chain seq x y z
N MET A 1 28.16 -76.88 36.10
CA MET A 1 28.77 -75.67 35.47
C MET A 1 29.77 -75.08 36.43
N GLY A 2 31.04 -75.19 36.08
CA GLY A 2 32.17 -74.89 36.96
C GLY A 2 32.46 -73.40 37.08
N LEU A 3 33.32 -73.04 38.04
CA LEU A 3 33.78 -71.67 38.29
C LEU A 3 34.33 -70.98 37.01
N PHE A 4 34.85 -71.77 36.07
CA PHE A 4 35.34 -71.33 34.77
C PHE A 4 34.23 -70.92 33.77
N ASP A 5 33.02 -71.49 33.85
CA ASP A 5 31.90 -71.12 32.97
C ASP A 5 31.29 -69.78 33.36
N ARG A 6 31.30 -69.44 34.66
CA ARG A 6 30.82 -68.14 35.17
C ARG A 6 31.75 -66.98 34.79
N LEU A 7 33.04 -67.22 34.65
CA LEU A 7 34.03 -66.21 34.25
C LEU A 7 33.96 -65.88 32.75
N LYS A 8 33.71 -66.88 31.89
CA LYS A 8 33.49 -66.64 30.44
C LYS A 8 32.21 -65.86 30.15
N LYS A 9 31.12 -66.14 30.89
CA LYS A 9 29.83 -65.44 30.71
C LYS A 9 29.88 -63.98 31.19
N LYS A 10 30.60 -63.68 32.27
CA LYS A 10 30.81 -62.30 32.76
C LYS A 10 31.71 -61.45 31.85
N ASN A 11 32.66 -62.06 31.14
CA ASN A 11 33.49 -61.33 30.18
C ASN A 11 32.75 -61.09 28.86
N SER A 12 31.93 -62.04 28.38
CA SER A 12 31.10 -61.83 27.18
C SER A 12 30.01 -60.76 27.38
N GLU A 13 29.40 -60.67 28.58
CA GLU A 13 28.42 -59.61 28.87
C GLU A 13 29.08 -58.23 29.02
N LYS A 14 30.29 -58.13 29.59
CA LYS A 14 31.03 -56.86 29.67
C LYS A 14 31.52 -56.35 28.31
N ASP A 15 31.88 -57.25 27.39
CA ASP A 15 32.29 -56.87 26.03
C ASP A 15 31.09 -56.51 25.13
N VAL A 16 29.91 -57.08 25.37
CA VAL A 16 28.66 -56.69 24.70
C VAL A 16 28.13 -55.34 25.22
N VAL A 17 28.27 -55.06 26.52
CA VAL A 17 27.90 -53.74 27.09
C VAL A 17 28.90 -52.65 26.69
N LYS A 18 30.21 -52.95 26.61
CA LYS A 18 31.21 -52.00 26.05
C LYS A 18 31.03 -51.76 24.56
N LYS A 19 30.65 -52.76 23.75
CA LYS A 19 30.33 -52.57 22.33
C LYS A 19 28.99 -51.85 22.10
N LYS A 20 27.98 -52.02 22.95
CA LYS A 20 26.74 -51.22 22.90
C LYS A 20 26.97 -49.76 23.34
N GLN A 21 27.77 -49.52 24.38
CA GLN A 21 28.13 -48.15 24.79
C GLN A 21 29.14 -47.47 23.84
N SER A 22 29.91 -48.22 23.03
CA SER A 22 30.72 -47.64 21.95
C SER A 22 29.92 -47.40 20.67
N ALA A 23 28.92 -48.24 20.36
CA ALA A 23 28.01 -48.03 19.22
C ALA A 23 26.97 -46.92 19.46
N GLU A 24 26.54 -46.70 20.71
CA GLU A 24 25.73 -45.53 21.11
C GLU A 24 26.57 -44.24 21.26
N LYS A 25 27.91 -44.33 21.19
CA LYS A 25 28.81 -43.17 21.20
C LYS A 25 29.41 -42.82 19.84
N THR A 26 29.06 -43.53 18.76
CA THR A 26 29.46 -43.21 17.39
C THR A 26 28.25 -43.17 16.45
N ASN A 27 27.27 -42.34 16.80
CA ASN A 27 26.54 -41.52 15.83
C ASN A 27 25.88 -40.30 16.48
N LYS A 28 26.50 -39.73 17.52
CA LYS A 28 26.44 -38.29 17.71
C LYS A 28 27.37 -37.69 16.65
N ILE A 29 26.86 -37.59 15.42
CA ILE A 29 27.26 -36.51 14.53
C ILE A 29 27.23 -35.28 15.44
N LYS A 30 28.35 -34.57 15.56
CA LYS A 30 28.40 -33.27 16.22
C LYS A 30 27.20 -32.49 15.68
N SER A 31 26.12 -32.36 16.45
CA SER A 31 24.98 -31.56 16.04
C SER A 31 25.48 -30.13 16.18
N GLY A 32 26.22 -29.67 15.17
CA GLY A 32 26.51 -28.27 15.01
C GLY A 32 25.18 -27.54 15.14
N THR A 33 25.14 -26.48 15.94
CA THR A 33 23.95 -25.68 16.13
C THR A 33 23.33 -25.39 14.77
N LYS A 34 22.12 -25.91 14.52
CA LYS A 34 21.42 -25.71 13.26
C LYS A 34 21.32 -24.20 12.99
N ARG A 35 21.52 -23.80 11.73
CA ARG A 35 21.50 -22.38 11.37
C ARG A 35 20.09 -21.83 11.57
N LYS A 36 19.97 -20.68 12.25
CA LYS A 36 18.70 -19.96 12.43
C LYS A 36 18.25 -19.15 11.21
N THR A 37 19.11 -19.08 10.20
CA THR A 37 18.81 -18.37 8.94
C THR A 37 18.65 -19.37 7.81
N LEU A 38 17.72 -19.09 6.91
CA LEU A 38 17.58 -19.77 5.64
C LEU A 38 18.77 -19.46 4.72
N VAL A 39 18.96 -20.27 3.68
CA VAL A 39 20.02 -20.03 2.68
C VAL A 39 19.70 -18.78 1.85
N LYS A 40 20.71 -18.13 1.26
CA LYS A 40 20.48 -16.88 0.52
C LYS A 40 19.58 -17.05 -0.70
N ASP A 41 19.68 -18.19 -1.37
CA ASP A 41 18.92 -18.51 -2.58
C ASP A 41 17.62 -19.27 -2.25
N PHE A 42 17.10 -19.12 -1.01
CA PHE A 42 15.98 -19.92 -0.53
C PHE A 42 14.72 -19.73 -1.37
N ASP A 43 14.39 -18.49 -1.72
CA ASP A 43 13.21 -18.15 -2.53
C ASP A 43 13.27 -18.88 -3.88
N GLU A 44 14.42 -18.85 -4.53
CA GLU A 44 14.67 -19.52 -5.81
C GLU A 44 14.57 -21.04 -5.70
N ILE A 45 15.10 -21.64 -4.63
CA ILE A 45 15.04 -23.08 -4.41
C ILE A 45 13.59 -23.53 -4.22
N PHE A 46 12.73 -22.73 -3.60
CA PHE A 46 11.33 -23.11 -3.43
C PHE A 46 10.46 -22.87 -4.66
N GLU A 47 10.86 -21.93 -5.54
CA GLU A 47 10.23 -21.75 -6.85
C GLU A 47 10.59 -22.86 -7.84
N ARG A 48 11.82 -23.39 -7.76
CA ARG A 48 12.38 -24.38 -8.71
C ARG A 48 12.36 -25.83 -8.19
N GLY A 49 12.47 -25.98 -6.88
CA GLY A 49 13.03 -27.16 -6.24
C GLY A 49 12.04 -28.31 -6.14
N ASN A 50 12.61 -29.52 -6.21
CA ASN A 50 11.92 -30.73 -5.84
C ASN A 50 11.81 -30.85 -4.31
N GLU A 51 10.89 -31.69 -3.84
CA GLU A 51 10.61 -31.81 -2.40
C GLU A 51 11.83 -32.24 -1.58
N GLU A 52 12.71 -33.04 -2.17
CA GLU A 52 13.92 -33.57 -1.55
C GLU A 52 14.94 -32.47 -1.27
N GLU A 53 15.16 -31.56 -2.23
CA GLU A 53 16.08 -30.43 -2.08
C GLU A 53 15.62 -29.49 -0.95
N ILE A 54 14.31 -29.24 -0.88
CA ILE A 54 13.69 -28.46 0.19
C ILE A 54 13.93 -29.13 1.56
N LYS A 55 13.66 -30.44 1.67
CA LYS A 55 13.85 -31.19 2.92
C LYS A 55 15.33 -31.18 3.35
N ALA A 56 16.26 -31.30 2.41
CA ALA A 56 17.70 -31.30 2.66
C ALA A 56 18.21 -29.99 3.28
N ILE A 57 17.56 -28.84 3.04
CA ILE A 57 17.92 -27.57 3.68
C ILE A 57 17.81 -27.68 5.21
N PHE A 58 16.77 -28.34 5.71
CA PHE A 58 16.46 -28.44 7.14
C PHE A 58 17.26 -29.53 7.88
N GLU A 59 18.12 -30.27 7.17
CA GLU A 59 19.20 -31.04 7.80
C GLU A 59 20.23 -30.10 8.45
N LYS A 60 20.47 -28.93 7.82
CA LYS A 60 21.49 -27.93 8.22
C LYS A 60 20.89 -26.68 8.88
N CYS A 61 19.62 -26.40 8.61
CA CYS A 61 18.89 -25.25 9.16
C CYS A 61 17.89 -25.70 10.22
N ASP A 62 17.60 -24.81 11.17
CA ASP A 62 16.51 -24.97 12.12
C ASP A 62 15.18 -25.03 11.35
N ILE A 63 14.20 -25.80 11.83
CA ILE A 63 12.90 -25.92 11.14
C ILE A 63 12.16 -24.57 11.07
N ASN A 64 12.45 -23.67 12.03
CA ASN A 64 11.98 -22.30 12.12
C ASN A 64 13.05 -21.29 11.71
N ALA A 65 14.04 -21.71 10.93
CA ALA A 65 14.98 -20.77 10.35
C ALA A 65 14.25 -19.71 9.52
N TYR A 66 14.70 -18.47 9.63
CA TYR A 66 14.08 -17.32 8.98
C TYR A 66 14.92 -16.78 7.82
N GLY A 67 14.27 -16.16 6.84
CA GLY A 67 14.91 -15.60 5.64
C GLY A 67 14.24 -14.32 5.15
N GLY A 68 14.80 -13.76 4.09
CA GLY A 68 14.31 -12.51 3.50
C GLY A 68 14.47 -11.28 4.39
N TYR A 69 13.96 -10.15 3.90
CA TYR A 69 13.97 -8.87 4.62
C TYR A 69 13.08 -8.94 5.88
N ASP A 70 11.90 -9.54 5.75
CA ASP A 70 10.88 -9.61 6.80
C ASP A 70 11.17 -10.67 7.87
N LYS A 71 12.19 -11.51 7.67
CA LYS A 71 12.52 -12.65 8.56
C LYS A 71 11.36 -13.64 8.72
N THR A 72 10.78 -14.06 7.60
CA THR A 72 9.73 -15.09 7.57
C THR A 72 10.32 -16.49 7.66
N ASN A 73 9.55 -17.46 8.17
CA ASN A 73 9.92 -18.88 8.07
C ASN A 73 9.45 -19.50 6.74
N ALA A 74 9.81 -20.76 6.53
CA ALA A 74 9.54 -21.49 5.28
C ALA A 74 8.06 -21.57 4.89
N LEU A 75 7.13 -21.58 5.85
CA LEU A 75 5.69 -21.68 5.58
C LEU A 75 5.10 -20.43 4.92
N SER A 76 5.83 -19.32 4.94
CA SER A 76 5.42 -18.06 4.28
C SER A 76 5.68 -18.08 2.76
N PHE A 77 6.42 -19.05 2.25
CA PHE A 77 6.77 -19.18 0.83
C PHE A 77 5.72 -19.98 0.06
N LYS A 78 5.78 -19.94 -1.28
CA LYS A 78 4.93 -20.80 -2.11
C LYS A 78 5.43 -22.25 -2.01
N LEU A 79 4.65 -23.11 -1.37
CA LEU A 79 4.99 -24.51 -1.12
C LEU A 79 3.92 -25.45 -1.68
N SER A 80 4.31 -26.69 -2.01
CA SER A 80 3.33 -27.76 -2.21
C SER A 80 2.71 -28.15 -0.87
N GLU A 81 1.48 -28.70 -0.91
CA GLU A 81 0.80 -29.21 0.29
C GLU A 81 1.65 -30.27 1.02
N ASN A 82 2.35 -31.13 0.28
CA ASN A 82 3.25 -32.14 0.85
C ASN A 82 4.37 -31.52 1.68
N ILE A 83 4.99 -30.45 1.19
CA ILE A 83 6.07 -29.75 1.91
C ILE A 83 5.52 -28.99 3.11
N MET A 84 4.40 -28.27 2.98
CA MET A 84 3.78 -27.58 4.12
C MET A 84 3.46 -28.57 5.25
N LYS A 85 2.85 -29.71 4.89
CA LYS A 85 2.52 -30.77 5.85
C LYS A 85 3.79 -31.32 6.51
N TRP A 86 4.80 -31.65 5.72
CA TRP A 86 6.06 -32.15 6.25
C TRP A 86 6.73 -31.15 7.20
N LEU A 87 6.78 -29.86 6.86
CA LEU A 87 7.35 -28.82 7.71
C LEU A 87 6.64 -28.77 9.07
N VAL A 88 5.31 -28.77 9.07
CA VAL A 88 4.50 -28.76 10.31
C VAL A 88 4.72 -30.05 11.12
N GLU A 89 4.79 -31.22 10.48
CA GLU A 89 5.12 -32.49 11.14
C GLU A 89 6.53 -32.50 11.75
N GLN A 90 7.48 -31.75 11.17
CA GLN A 90 8.82 -31.56 11.72
C GLN A 90 8.90 -30.47 12.81
N GLY A 91 7.78 -29.83 13.17
CA GLY A 91 7.71 -28.81 14.22
C GLY A 91 7.95 -27.38 13.75
N ALA A 92 7.74 -27.09 12.46
CA ALA A 92 7.62 -25.70 12.01
C ALA A 92 6.47 -25.01 12.75
N ASP A 93 6.75 -23.83 13.28
CA ASP A 93 5.78 -22.94 13.89
C ASP A 93 4.88 -22.36 12.80
N ILE A 94 3.64 -22.85 12.75
CA ILE A 94 2.64 -22.45 11.75
C ILE A 94 2.19 -21.00 11.90
N ASP A 95 2.38 -20.42 13.09
CA ASP A 95 2.06 -19.03 13.42
C ASP A 95 3.32 -18.19 13.66
N TYR A 96 4.46 -18.60 13.09
CA TYR A 96 5.72 -17.88 13.21
C TYR A 96 5.57 -16.40 12.81
N LYS A 97 6.01 -15.50 13.68
CA LYS A 97 5.87 -14.06 13.48
C LYS A 97 7.12 -13.45 12.85
N ASP A 98 6.94 -12.81 11.71
CA ASP A 98 7.95 -12.01 11.03
C ASP A 98 8.22 -10.68 11.78
N THR A 99 9.07 -9.80 11.24
CA THR A 99 9.40 -8.51 11.87
C THR A 99 8.21 -7.56 12.03
N TYR A 100 7.14 -7.76 11.27
CA TYR A 100 5.90 -7.00 11.33
C TYR A 100 4.79 -7.77 12.06
N HIS A 101 5.13 -8.90 12.68
CA HIS A 101 4.22 -9.85 13.31
C HIS A 101 3.23 -10.53 12.36
N ASN A 102 3.47 -10.51 11.05
CA ASN A 102 2.67 -11.32 10.14
C ASN A 102 3.04 -12.80 10.32
N THR A 103 2.04 -13.67 10.21
CA THR A 103 2.18 -15.12 10.21
C THR A 103 2.26 -15.67 8.78
N PRO A 104 2.67 -16.94 8.58
CA PRO A 104 2.58 -17.60 7.27
C PRO A 104 1.24 -17.44 6.56
N LEU A 105 0.13 -17.47 7.31
CA LEU A 105 -1.20 -17.29 6.73
C LEU A 105 -1.41 -15.90 6.11
N HIS A 106 -0.84 -14.84 6.69
CA HIS A 106 -0.87 -13.50 6.07
C HIS A 106 -0.16 -13.52 4.71
N HIS A 107 1.02 -14.16 4.64
CA HIS A 107 1.82 -14.23 3.40
C HIS A 107 1.16 -15.08 2.32
N GLN A 108 0.59 -16.25 2.67
CA GLN A 108 -0.16 -17.09 1.73
C GLN A 108 -1.35 -16.36 1.12
N VAL A 109 -2.01 -15.49 1.88
CA VAL A 109 -3.19 -14.75 1.41
C VAL A 109 -2.83 -13.71 0.35
N ILE A 110 -1.67 -13.04 0.44
CA ILE A 110 -1.26 -12.00 -0.52
C ILE A 110 -0.90 -12.61 -1.88
N ASN A 111 -0.25 -13.78 -1.85
CA ASN A 111 0.24 -14.45 -3.04
C ASN A 111 -0.94 -15.02 -3.83
N PRO A 112 -1.17 -14.67 -5.11
CA PRO A 112 -2.30 -15.20 -5.87
C PRO A 112 -2.29 -16.72 -6.04
N ASN A 113 -1.12 -17.35 -5.90
CA ASN A 113 -0.94 -18.81 -5.96
C ASN A 113 -0.65 -19.43 -4.58
N GLY A 114 -0.89 -18.69 -3.49
CA GLY A 114 -0.79 -19.23 -2.15
C GLY A 114 -1.89 -20.25 -1.87
N ASN A 115 -1.74 -21.01 -0.78
CA ASN A 115 -2.73 -21.99 -0.34
C ASN A 115 -3.14 -21.73 1.12
N PRO A 116 -3.85 -20.62 1.40
CA PRO A 116 -4.30 -20.31 2.76
C PRO A 116 -5.24 -21.38 3.32
N GLU A 117 -6.04 -22.03 2.47
CA GLU A 117 -6.95 -23.11 2.88
C GLU A 117 -6.18 -24.27 3.51
N PHE A 118 -5.06 -24.68 2.92
CA PHE A 118 -4.27 -25.80 3.47
C PHE A 118 -3.60 -25.43 4.80
N LEU A 119 -3.05 -24.21 4.95
CA LEU A 119 -2.52 -23.78 6.24
C LEU A 119 -3.60 -23.75 7.33
N ILE A 120 -4.81 -23.28 7.01
CA ILE A 120 -5.95 -23.31 7.94
C ILE A 120 -6.28 -24.77 8.33
N ARG A 121 -6.31 -25.70 7.37
CA ARG A 121 -6.52 -27.14 7.64
C ARG A 121 -5.42 -27.74 8.53
N LEU A 122 -4.19 -27.23 8.45
CA LEU A 122 -3.08 -27.63 9.31
C LEU A 122 -3.11 -26.95 10.70
N GLY A 123 -4.06 -26.05 10.95
CA GLY A 123 -4.27 -25.42 12.26
C GLY A 123 -3.69 -24.02 12.40
N ALA A 124 -3.39 -23.31 11.30
CA ALA A 124 -2.96 -21.91 11.36
C ALA A 124 -4.03 -21.04 12.03
N ASN A 125 -3.62 -20.11 12.87
CA ASN A 125 -4.55 -19.20 13.53
C ASN A 125 -5.13 -18.18 12.53
N ILE A 126 -6.40 -18.37 12.18
CA ILE A 126 -7.12 -17.49 11.24
C ILE A 126 -7.29 -16.06 11.75
N GLU A 127 -7.25 -15.85 13.07
CA GLU A 127 -7.35 -14.54 13.73
C GLU A 127 -6.00 -14.04 14.23
N ALA A 128 -4.88 -14.58 13.73
CA ALA A 128 -3.56 -14.04 14.04
C ALA A 128 -3.50 -12.57 13.65
N VAL A 129 -2.90 -11.72 14.48
CA VAL A 129 -2.78 -10.28 14.22
C VAL A 129 -1.34 -9.85 14.06
N ASN A 130 -1.11 -8.96 13.10
CA ASN A 130 0.18 -8.32 12.87
C ASN A 130 0.39 -7.07 13.77
N SER A 131 1.45 -6.32 13.53
CA SER A 131 1.82 -5.11 14.28
C SER A 131 0.84 -3.93 14.15
N ARG A 132 -0.14 -3.99 13.24
CA ARG A 132 -1.22 -3.02 13.07
C ARG A 132 -2.58 -3.54 13.54
N ASN A 133 -2.58 -4.66 14.26
CA ASN A 133 -3.77 -5.42 14.63
C ASN A 133 -4.62 -5.88 13.42
N GLU A 134 -3.98 -6.13 12.27
CA GLU A 134 -4.65 -6.63 11.07
C GLU A 134 -4.55 -8.15 11.02
N THR A 135 -5.68 -8.82 10.74
CA THR A 135 -5.77 -10.27 10.51
C THR A 135 -5.49 -10.64 9.05
N PRO A 136 -5.30 -11.92 8.70
CA PRO A 136 -5.20 -12.36 7.30
C PRO A 136 -6.36 -11.89 6.41
N LEU A 137 -7.56 -11.70 6.97
CA LEU A 137 -8.71 -11.19 6.22
C LEU A 137 -8.50 -9.73 5.74
N PHE A 138 -7.83 -8.88 6.53
CA PHE A 138 -7.46 -7.53 6.07
C PHE A 138 -6.51 -7.59 4.87
N TYR A 139 -5.62 -8.57 4.82
CA TYR A 139 -4.70 -8.74 3.71
C TYR A 139 -5.44 -9.23 2.47
N ALA A 140 -6.38 -10.17 2.61
CA ALA A 140 -7.21 -10.60 1.48
C ALA A 140 -8.00 -9.43 0.87
N THR A 141 -8.54 -8.54 1.71
CA THR A 141 -9.30 -7.38 1.25
C THR A 141 -8.41 -6.28 0.66
N GLN A 142 -7.30 -5.93 1.32
CA GLN A 142 -6.34 -4.92 0.88
C GLN A 142 -5.74 -5.24 -0.50
N TYR A 143 -5.48 -6.51 -0.79
CA TYR A 143 -4.88 -6.97 -2.03
C TYR A 143 -5.89 -7.52 -3.06
N PHE A 144 -7.20 -7.31 -2.83
CA PHE A 144 -8.27 -7.72 -3.74
C PHE A 144 -8.24 -9.22 -4.10
N ARG A 145 -7.86 -10.09 -3.15
CA ARG A 145 -7.75 -11.55 -3.33
C ARG A 145 -9.09 -12.23 -3.05
N LEU A 146 -10.04 -12.08 -3.97
CA LEU A 146 -11.42 -12.57 -3.80
C LEU A 146 -11.52 -14.05 -3.39
N ASN A 147 -10.71 -14.94 -4.00
CA ASN A 147 -10.75 -16.36 -3.65
C ASN A 147 -10.26 -16.60 -2.21
N HIS A 148 -9.14 -15.98 -1.81
CA HIS A 148 -8.59 -16.13 -0.46
C HIS A 148 -9.48 -15.47 0.59
N LEU A 149 -10.12 -14.35 0.25
CA LEU A 149 -11.13 -13.72 1.08
C LEU A 149 -12.28 -14.69 1.35
N LYS A 150 -12.83 -15.34 0.30
CA LYS A 150 -13.90 -16.33 0.45
C LYS A 150 -13.46 -17.50 1.33
N THR A 151 -12.28 -18.06 1.08
CA THR A 151 -11.70 -19.14 1.90
C THR A 151 -11.64 -18.76 3.37
N LEU A 152 -11.14 -17.57 3.71
CA LEU A 152 -11.04 -17.11 5.09
C LEU A 152 -12.42 -16.92 5.74
N VAL A 153 -13.35 -16.28 5.03
CA VAL A 153 -14.71 -16.04 5.53
C VAL A 153 -15.45 -17.35 5.76
N GLU A 154 -15.33 -18.30 4.83
CA GLU A 154 -15.94 -19.63 4.94
C GLU A 154 -15.31 -20.49 6.05
N ALA A 155 -14.02 -20.28 6.33
CA ALA A 155 -13.33 -20.87 7.47
C ALA A 155 -13.62 -20.18 8.82
N GLY A 156 -14.49 -19.16 8.84
CA GLY A 156 -14.98 -18.53 10.07
C GLY A 156 -14.19 -17.29 10.52
N ALA A 157 -13.41 -16.66 9.62
CA ALA A 157 -12.72 -15.42 9.94
C ALA A 157 -13.70 -14.31 10.37
N ASN A 158 -13.32 -13.50 11.36
CA ASN A 158 -14.12 -12.39 11.84
C ASN A 158 -14.15 -11.24 10.81
N ILE A 159 -15.23 -11.19 10.03
CA ILE A 159 -15.51 -10.16 9.02
C ILE A 159 -15.49 -8.73 9.60
N ASN A 160 -15.78 -8.59 10.89
CA ASN A 160 -15.92 -7.30 11.58
C ASN A 160 -14.75 -7.00 12.53
N ALA A 161 -13.61 -7.69 12.38
CA ALA A 161 -12.39 -7.38 13.11
C ALA A 161 -11.98 -5.92 12.89
N LYS A 162 -11.31 -5.32 13.88
CA LYS A 162 -10.89 -3.91 13.84
C LYS A 162 -9.38 -3.81 14.03
N ASN A 163 -8.72 -3.14 13.10
CA ASN A 163 -7.30 -2.83 13.21
C ASN A 163 -7.06 -1.61 14.13
N ASP A 164 -5.81 -1.19 14.31
CA ASP A 164 -5.44 -0.06 15.17
C ASP A 164 -6.03 1.29 14.70
N MET A 165 -6.38 1.39 13.41
CA MET A 165 -7.09 2.54 12.84
C MET A 165 -8.62 2.42 12.97
N ASN A 166 -9.11 1.45 13.74
CA ASN A 166 -10.53 1.14 13.92
C ASN A 166 -11.26 0.82 12.60
N GLN A 167 -10.53 0.41 11.56
CA GLN A 167 -11.08 0.01 10.27
C GLN A 167 -11.47 -1.46 10.31
N THR A 168 -12.57 -1.81 9.63
CA THR A 168 -12.90 -3.20 9.27
C THR A 168 -12.13 -3.63 8.02
N PRO A 169 -12.04 -4.95 7.71
CA PRO A 169 -11.50 -5.42 6.44
C PRO A 169 -12.16 -4.76 5.22
N LEU A 170 -13.48 -4.52 5.28
CA LEU A 170 -14.25 -3.80 4.26
C LEU A 170 -13.74 -2.35 4.08
N LEU A 171 -13.70 -1.57 5.17
CA LEU A 171 -13.23 -0.18 5.14
C LEU A 171 -11.77 -0.08 4.69
N LYS A 172 -10.93 -1.04 5.08
CA LYS A 172 -9.54 -1.10 4.62
C LYS A 172 -9.47 -1.24 3.10
N ALA A 173 -10.27 -2.13 2.51
CA ALA A 173 -10.33 -2.33 1.06
C ALA A 173 -10.72 -1.03 0.33
N MET A 174 -11.76 -0.36 0.83
CA MET A 174 -12.23 0.91 0.26
C MET A 174 -11.20 2.03 0.39
N ALA A 175 -10.47 2.09 1.51
CA ALA A 175 -9.46 3.12 1.76
C ALA A 175 -8.24 3.00 0.82
N VAL A 176 -7.85 1.77 0.45
CA VAL A 176 -6.68 1.55 -0.42
C VAL A 176 -7.04 1.48 -1.91
N ALA A 177 -8.32 1.31 -2.25
CA ALA A 177 -8.79 1.16 -3.62
C ALA A 177 -8.34 2.31 -4.54
N LYS A 178 -7.80 1.94 -5.69
CA LYS A 178 -7.52 2.82 -6.84
C LYS A 178 -8.51 2.54 -7.96
N ASN A 179 -8.54 3.39 -8.99
CA ASN A 179 -9.48 3.27 -10.12
C ASN A 179 -9.50 1.86 -10.74
N ALA A 180 -8.34 1.23 -10.89
CA ALA A 180 -8.21 -0.13 -11.44
C ALA A 180 -8.83 -1.23 -10.55
N ASN A 181 -8.99 -0.99 -9.25
CA ASN A 181 -9.55 -1.96 -8.31
C ASN A 181 -11.07 -1.82 -8.14
N ILE A 182 -11.69 -0.78 -8.69
CA ILE A 182 -13.11 -0.49 -8.46
C ILE A 182 -14.02 -1.67 -8.85
N PRO A 183 -13.84 -2.34 -10.00
CA PRO A 183 -14.67 -3.50 -10.35
C PRO A 183 -14.58 -4.64 -9.32
N ASP A 184 -13.35 -5.03 -8.95
CA ASP A 184 -13.12 -6.06 -7.92
C ASP A 184 -13.65 -5.65 -6.55
N LEU A 185 -13.53 -4.36 -6.21
CA LEU A 185 -14.05 -3.80 -4.96
C LEU A 185 -15.57 -4.00 -4.88
N VAL A 186 -16.33 -3.75 -5.96
CA VAL A 186 -17.78 -3.96 -5.95
C VAL A 186 -18.14 -5.42 -5.62
N ILE A 187 -17.47 -6.36 -6.28
CA ILE A 187 -17.69 -7.80 -6.08
C ILE A 187 -17.38 -8.17 -4.62
N MET A 188 -16.26 -7.67 -4.09
CA MET A 188 -15.85 -7.88 -2.71
C MET A 188 -16.85 -7.31 -1.71
N ILE A 189 -17.28 -6.06 -1.90
CA ILE A 189 -18.24 -5.38 -1.01
C ILE A 189 -19.55 -6.16 -0.97
N LYS A 190 -20.09 -6.56 -2.14
CA LYS A 190 -21.33 -7.34 -2.21
C LYS A 190 -21.20 -8.65 -1.43
N TYR A 191 -20.09 -9.37 -1.60
CA TYR A 191 -19.85 -10.61 -0.87
C TYR A 191 -19.75 -10.39 0.64
N LEU A 192 -18.99 -9.38 1.09
CA LEU A 192 -18.83 -9.11 2.52
C LEU A 192 -20.15 -8.67 3.17
N ILE A 193 -20.96 -7.85 2.49
CA ILE A 193 -22.29 -7.45 2.95
C ILE A 193 -23.21 -8.68 3.05
N ASP A 194 -23.23 -9.55 2.03
CA ASP A 194 -23.99 -10.81 2.05
C ASP A 194 -23.60 -11.70 3.25
N LYS A 195 -22.31 -11.73 3.60
CA LYS A 195 -21.79 -12.47 4.75
C LYS A 195 -21.94 -11.75 6.10
N GLY A 196 -22.60 -10.59 6.14
CA GLY A 196 -22.92 -9.89 7.38
C GLY A 196 -21.85 -8.91 7.87
N ALA A 197 -21.08 -8.30 6.96
CA ALA A 197 -20.25 -7.15 7.28
C ALA A 197 -21.12 -5.99 7.80
N LYS A 198 -20.73 -5.43 8.95
CA LYS A 198 -21.40 -4.28 9.56
C LYS A 198 -20.87 -2.99 8.94
N LEU A 199 -21.78 -2.13 8.51
CA LEU A 199 -21.47 -0.81 7.99
C LEU A 199 -21.45 0.21 9.14
N SER A 200 -20.55 1.19 9.07
CA SER A 200 -20.45 2.26 10.08
C SER A 200 -20.85 3.65 9.55
N GLY A 201 -21.06 3.80 8.24
CA GLY A 201 -21.37 5.06 7.58
C GLY A 201 -20.12 5.71 6.96
N GLU A 202 -18.92 5.39 7.46
CA GLU A 202 -17.65 5.76 6.86
C GLU A 202 -17.49 5.25 5.43
N GLU A 203 -18.20 4.17 5.06
CA GLU A 203 -18.20 3.64 3.70
C GLU A 203 -18.72 4.67 2.68
N GLN A 204 -19.70 5.50 3.07
CA GLN A 204 -20.25 6.54 2.20
C GLN A 204 -19.18 7.58 1.85
N LYS A 205 -18.42 8.03 2.85
CA LYS A 205 -17.28 8.95 2.66
C LYS A 205 -16.22 8.33 1.76
N GLN A 206 -15.97 7.03 1.89
CA GLN A 206 -15.04 6.33 1.00
C GLN A 206 -15.57 6.26 -0.44
N VAL A 207 -16.87 6.02 -0.64
CA VAL A 207 -17.47 6.04 -1.99
C VAL A 207 -17.38 7.44 -2.63
N GLU A 208 -17.65 8.50 -1.87
CA GLU A 208 -17.48 9.88 -2.33
C GLU A 208 -16.02 10.16 -2.74
N ARG A 209 -15.05 9.74 -1.91
CA ARG A 209 -13.61 9.83 -2.21
C ARG A 209 -13.25 9.09 -3.48
N ILE A 210 -13.67 7.82 -3.61
CA ILE A 210 -13.37 6.98 -4.79
C ILE A 210 -13.94 7.61 -6.06
N GLY A 211 -15.19 8.11 -6.01
CA GLY A 211 -15.81 8.82 -7.13
C GLY A 211 -15.09 10.10 -7.52
N THR A 212 -14.66 10.88 -6.52
CA THR A 212 -13.88 12.11 -6.71
C THR A 212 -12.53 11.81 -7.34
N ASP A 213 -11.81 10.81 -6.84
CA ASP A 213 -10.52 10.37 -7.38
C ASP A 213 -10.66 9.85 -8.83
N PHE A 214 -11.73 9.12 -9.12
CA PHE A 214 -12.02 8.66 -10.47
C PHE A 214 -12.19 9.82 -11.45
N GLU A 215 -13.02 10.80 -11.12
CA GLU A 215 -13.26 11.96 -11.98
C GLU A 215 -12.03 12.86 -12.10
N TRP A 216 -11.26 13.02 -11.02
CA TRP A 216 -10.00 13.75 -11.05
C TRP A 216 -9.01 13.10 -12.01
N PHE A 217 -8.79 11.79 -11.91
CA PHE A 217 -7.81 11.08 -12.74
C PHE A 217 -8.35 10.53 -14.06
N ARG A 218 -9.60 10.85 -14.41
CA ARG A 218 -10.34 10.28 -15.54
C ARG A 218 -9.57 10.26 -16.85
N ASP A 219 -8.94 11.38 -17.21
CA ASP A 219 -8.21 11.54 -18.47
C ASP A 219 -6.96 10.65 -18.59
N ARG A 220 -6.48 10.09 -17.48
CA ARG A 220 -5.32 9.18 -17.44
C ARG A 220 -5.71 7.71 -17.49
N ILE A 221 -6.97 7.39 -17.30
CA ILE A 221 -7.46 6.01 -17.32
C ILE A 221 -7.46 5.55 -18.77
N ASN A 222 -6.99 4.32 -19.02
CA ASN A 222 -7.10 3.73 -20.34
C ASN A 222 -8.60 3.65 -20.71
N LYS A 223 -8.94 4.22 -21.87
CA LYS A 223 -10.31 4.34 -22.38
C LYS A 223 -11.06 3.01 -22.41
N ASP A 224 -10.35 1.91 -22.65
CA ASP A 224 -10.93 0.57 -22.71
C ASP A 224 -11.55 0.12 -21.37
N TYR A 225 -11.13 0.71 -20.24
CA TYR A 225 -11.61 0.36 -18.90
C TYR A 225 -12.57 1.38 -18.29
N ILE A 226 -12.76 2.55 -18.93
CA ILE A 226 -13.58 3.63 -18.35
C ILE A 226 -15.03 3.17 -18.15
N ASP A 227 -15.62 2.49 -19.14
CA ASP A 227 -17.03 2.09 -19.07
C ASP A 227 -17.28 1.05 -17.97
N GLU A 228 -16.36 0.11 -17.77
CA GLU A 228 -16.42 -0.89 -16.70
C GLU A 228 -16.32 -0.22 -15.32
N ILE A 229 -15.38 0.71 -15.16
CA ILE A 229 -15.20 1.45 -13.90
C ILE A 229 -16.42 2.34 -13.63
N GLU A 230 -16.97 3.03 -14.63
CA GLU A 230 -18.19 3.83 -14.47
C GLU A 230 -19.39 2.98 -14.07
N SER A 231 -19.55 1.80 -14.69
CA SER A 231 -20.62 0.86 -14.31
C SER A 231 -20.45 0.43 -12.86
N SER A 232 -19.22 0.08 -12.46
CA SER A 232 -18.90 -0.34 -11.10
C SER A 232 -19.12 0.77 -10.07
N LEU A 233 -18.77 2.03 -10.39
CA LEU A 233 -19.04 3.19 -9.55
C LEU A 233 -20.54 3.43 -9.37
N LYS A 234 -21.35 3.31 -10.44
CA LYS A 234 -22.82 3.41 -10.34
C LYS A 234 -23.37 2.38 -9.36
N GLU A 235 -22.80 1.18 -9.34
CA GLU A 235 -23.17 0.17 -8.35
C GLU A 235 -22.76 0.56 -6.93
N LEU A 236 -21.54 1.09 -6.72
CA LEU A 236 -21.13 1.60 -5.40
C LEU A 236 -22.05 2.71 -4.89
N TYR A 237 -22.37 3.69 -5.73
CA TYR A 237 -23.31 4.76 -5.39
C TYR A 237 -24.67 4.20 -4.97
N LYS A 238 -25.16 3.18 -5.67
CA LYS A 238 -26.42 2.51 -5.32
C LYS A 238 -26.32 1.73 -4.01
N ILE A 239 -25.24 0.98 -3.78
CA ILE A 239 -25.05 0.16 -2.56
C ILE A 239 -25.04 1.04 -1.32
N PHE A 240 -24.35 2.19 -1.37
CA PHE A 240 -24.16 3.06 -0.20
C PHE A 240 -25.09 4.27 -0.16
N ASN A 241 -26.01 4.39 -1.13
CA ASN A 241 -26.92 5.53 -1.28
C ASN A 241 -26.18 6.88 -1.31
N VAL A 242 -25.14 6.95 -2.15
CA VAL A 242 -24.34 8.15 -2.39
C VAL A 242 -24.74 8.76 -3.73
N MET A 243 -24.85 10.09 -3.78
CA MET A 243 -25.09 10.77 -5.06
C MET A 243 -23.88 10.63 -5.99
N PRO A 244 -24.07 10.29 -7.28
CA PRO A 244 -22.96 10.21 -8.22
C PRO A 244 -22.18 11.51 -8.31
N ILE A 245 -20.85 11.41 -8.20
CA ILE A 245 -19.96 12.55 -8.39
C ILE A 245 -20.09 13.06 -9.84
N PRO A 246 -20.29 14.38 -10.05
CA PRO A 246 -20.42 14.95 -11.39
C PRO A 246 -19.17 14.72 -12.24
N LYS A 247 -19.36 14.51 -13.54
CA LYS A 247 -18.25 14.36 -14.47
C LYS A 247 -17.36 15.61 -14.45
N ARG A 248 -16.05 15.40 -14.37
CA ARG A 248 -15.09 16.51 -14.39
C ARG A 248 -15.18 17.27 -15.71
N VAL A 249 -15.26 18.60 -15.61
CA VAL A 249 -15.25 19.49 -16.78
C VAL A 249 -13.81 19.88 -17.05
N VAL A 250 -13.25 19.41 -18.17
CA VAL A 250 -11.93 19.85 -18.62
C VAL A 250 -12.08 21.21 -19.31
N TYR A 251 -11.33 22.19 -18.84
CA TYR A 251 -11.34 23.51 -19.42
C TYR A 251 -10.80 23.52 -20.86
N ASP A 252 -11.50 24.23 -21.75
CA ASP A 252 -11.21 24.27 -23.18
C ASP A 252 -9.97 25.12 -23.54
N GLY A 253 -9.43 25.87 -22.58
CA GLY A 253 -8.31 26.79 -22.76
C GLY A 253 -8.63 28.03 -23.59
N LYS A 254 -9.90 28.30 -23.91
CA LYS A 254 -10.33 29.35 -24.85
C LYS A 254 -11.48 30.20 -24.33
N SER A 255 -12.43 29.60 -23.60
CA SER A 255 -13.57 30.30 -23.03
C SER A 255 -13.12 31.34 -22.00
N LYS A 256 -13.92 32.38 -21.76
CA LYS A 256 -13.61 33.32 -20.68
C LYS A 256 -13.72 32.64 -19.31
N ILE A 257 -12.73 32.83 -18.44
CA ILE A 257 -12.72 32.32 -17.06
C ILE A 257 -13.81 33.04 -16.27
N LYS A 258 -14.66 32.27 -15.57
CA LYS A 258 -15.71 32.79 -14.70
C LYS A 258 -15.57 32.16 -13.33
N VAL A 259 -15.59 32.99 -12.30
CA VAL A 259 -15.51 32.58 -10.91
C VAL A 259 -16.70 33.15 -10.17
N LYS A 260 -17.43 32.31 -9.44
CA LYS A 260 -18.65 32.69 -8.70
C LYS A 260 -18.36 32.99 -7.24
N ALA A 261 -17.35 32.34 -6.67
CA ALA A 261 -16.92 32.53 -5.30
C ALA A 261 -16.48 33.98 -5.03
N LYS A 262 -16.65 34.42 -3.78
CA LYS A 262 -16.28 35.77 -3.32
C LYS A 262 -15.01 35.81 -2.47
N LYS A 263 -14.79 34.77 -1.66
CA LYS A 263 -13.59 34.62 -0.84
C LYS A 263 -12.48 34.01 -1.66
N TRP A 264 -11.24 34.43 -1.45
CA TRP A 264 -10.12 34.00 -2.29
C TRP A 264 -9.86 32.50 -2.16
N GLU A 265 -10.13 31.89 -1.00
CA GLU A 265 -9.96 30.46 -0.76
C GLU A 265 -10.91 29.65 -1.66
N ASP A 266 -12.20 30.03 -1.64
CA ASP A 266 -13.23 29.41 -2.47
C ASP A 266 -13.00 29.67 -3.96
N GLN A 267 -12.45 30.85 -4.31
CA GLN A 267 -12.06 31.18 -5.68
C GLN A 267 -10.86 30.36 -6.14
N HIS A 268 -9.87 30.13 -5.27
CA HIS A 268 -8.73 29.27 -5.57
C HIS A 268 -9.19 27.86 -5.86
N GLU A 269 -10.07 27.30 -5.03
CA GLU A 269 -10.63 25.95 -5.24
C GLU A 269 -11.45 25.88 -6.55
N GLU A 270 -12.32 26.86 -6.82
CA GLU A 270 -13.10 26.91 -8.07
C GLU A 270 -12.17 26.98 -9.31
N LEU A 271 -11.12 27.80 -9.24
CA LEU A 271 -10.12 27.91 -10.29
C LEU A 271 -9.25 26.65 -10.41
N TRP A 272 -8.92 25.99 -9.30
CA TRP A 272 -8.17 24.74 -9.28
C TRP A 272 -8.95 23.65 -10.00
N GLN A 273 -10.22 23.46 -9.62
CA GLN A 273 -11.08 22.45 -10.25
C GLN A 273 -11.30 22.71 -11.74
N LEU A 274 -11.43 23.98 -12.13
CA LEU A 274 -11.64 24.37 -13.52
C LEU A 274 -10.36 24.27 -14.37
N LEU A 275 -9.25 24.86 -13.92
CA LEU A 275 -8.09 25.16 -14.78
C LEU A 275 -6.92 24.20 -14.60
N VAL A 276 -6.81 23.54 -13.45
CA VAL A 276 -5.64 22.73 -13.11
C VAL A 276 -5.86 21.28 -13.55
N PRO A 277 -5.02 20.69 -14.42
CA PRO A 277 -5.16 19.29 -14.80
C PRO A 277 -4.73 18.36 -13.67
N SER A 278 -5.17 17.10 -13.74
CA SER A 278 -4.81 16.07 -12.77
C SER A 278 -3.33 15.68 -12.78
N CYS A 279 -2.62 15.99 -13.87
CA CYS A 279 -1.16 15.88 -13.96
C CYS A 279 -0.60 16.85 -15.01
N GLY A 280 0.70 17.12 -14.91
CA GLY A 280 1.41 17.99 -15.85
C GLY A 280 1.11 19.47 -15.63
N HIS A 281 1.31 20.26 -16.69
CA HIS A 281 1.09 21.70 -16.71
C HIS A 281 -0.33 22.02 -17.18
N ALA A 282 -0.89 23.11 -16.66
CA ALA A 282 -2.14 23.64 -17.18
C ALA A 282 -1.99 24.13 -18.63
N SER A 283 -3.11 24.19 -19.36
CA SER A 283 -3.12 24.68 -20.75
C SER A 283 -2.93 26.20 -20.84
N THR A 284 -3.16 26.92 -19.74
CA THR A 284 -3.15 28.39 -19.69
C THR A 284 -2.23 28.89 -18.59
N LEU A 285 -1.73 30.12 -18.72
CA LEU A 285 -0.98 30.79 -17.65
C LEU A 285 -1.79 30.86 -16.37
N GLN A 286 -3.08 31.16 -16.48
CA GLN A 286 -3.98 31.27 -15.33
C GLN A 286 -4.07 29.95 -14.56
N GLY A 287 -4.28 28.84 -15.27
CA GLY A 287 -4.26 27.53 -14.64
C GLY A 287 -2.91 27.20 -14.02
N GLU A 288 -1.81 27.62 -14.66
CA GLU A 288 -0.47 27.33 -14.17
C GLU A 288 -0.12 28.15 -12.92
N VAL A 289 -0.56 29.40 -12.86
CA VAL A 289 -0.45 30.28 -11.69
C VAL A 289 -1.15 29.64 -10.48
N ILE A 290 -2.38 29.14 -10.66
CA ILE A 290 -3.15 28.47 -9.60
C ILE A 290 -2.51 27.13 -9.21
N ARG A 291 -2.02 26.37 -10.19
CA ARG A 291 -1.33 25.10 -9.96
C ARG A 291 -0.06 25.30 -9.14
N ILE A 292 0.79 26.28 -9.49
CA ILE A 292 2.05 26.52 -8.79
C ILE A 292 1.79 27.01 -7.36
N SER A 293 0.88 27.96 -7.15
CA SER A 293 0.59 28.47 -5.80
C SER A 293 0.06 27.37 -4.87
N GLY A 294 -0.82 26.49 -5.37
CA GLY A 294 -1.29 25.33 -4.61
C GLY A 294 -0.19 24.31 -4.34
N LYS A 295 0.63 23.97 -5.34
CA LYS A 295 1.77 23.03 -5.17
C LYS A 295 2.81 23.52 -4.17
N LEU A 296 3.12 24.81 -4.18
CA LEU A 296 4.05 25.40 -3.20
C LEU A 296 3.47 25.33 -1.80
N SER A 297 2.18 25.63 -1.64
CA SER A 297 1.50 25.54 -0.35
C SER A 297 1.54 24.11 0.19
N GLN A 298 1.17 23.12 -0.63
CA GLN A 298 1.20 21.70 -0.25
C GLN A 298 2.60 21.22 0.11
N GLU A 299 3.61 21.54 -0.69
CA GLU A 299 4.97 21.06 -0.44
C GLU A 299 5.56 21.64 0.85
N ILE A 300 5.30 22.91 1.14
CA ILE A 300 5.90 23.60 2.27
C ILE A 300 5.14 23.30 3.56
N LEU A 301 3.80 23.33 3.53
CA LEU A 301 2.97 23.19 4.72
C LEU A 301 2.69 21.72 5.07
N ASP A 302 2.39 20.89 4.08
CA ASP A 302 1.93 19.52 4.33
C ASP A 302 3.08 18.51 4.27
N ASN A 303 4.00 18.66 3.29
CA ASN A 303 5.12 17.73 3.11
C ASN A 303 6.39 18.15 3.86
N GLY A 304 6.41 19.33 4.50
CA GLY A 304 7.60 19.84 5.19
C GLY A 304 8.84 19.92 4.28
N LYS A 305 8.64 20.19 2.98
CA LYS A 305 9.68 20.26 1.95
C LYS A 305 10.43 18.95 1.67
N MET A 306 9.84 17.80 1.98
CA MET A 306 10.47 16.49 1.75
C MET A 306 10.86 16.24 0.27
N ASN A 307 10.12 16.81 -0.69
CA ASN A 307 10.37 16.70 -2.13
C ASN A 307 10.97 17.98 -2.73
N TRP A 308 11.43 18.93 -1.90
CA TRP A 308 11.95 20.21 -2.38
C TRP A 308 13.27 20.04 -3.14
N ASP A 309 13.27 20.41 -4.41
CA ASP A 309 14.36 20.20 -5.35
C ASP A 309 14.58 21.45 -6.24
N LYS A 310 15.50 21.34 -7.21
CA LYS A 310 15.77 22.41 -8.18
C LYS A 310 14.53 22.73 -9.04
N GLU A 311 13.65 21.77 -9.30
CA GLU A 311 12.46 21.97 -10.12
C GLU A 311 11.43 22.84 -9.40
N TYR A 312 11.28 22.71 -8.07
CA TYR A 312 10.48 23.66 -7.28
C TYR A 312 11.00 25.09 -7.37
N LEU A 313 12.33 25.29 -7.35
CA LEU A 313 12.91 26.63 -7.55
C LEU A 313 12.62 27.17 -8.97
N GLN A 314 12.62 26.30 -9.99
CA GLN A 314 12.24 26.68 -11.35
C GLN A 314 10.76 27.02 -11.46
N MET A 315 9.87 26.31 -10.76
CA MET A 315 8.45 26.66 -10.67
C MET A 315 8.24 28.03 -10.03
N VAL A 316 8.94 28.32 -8.93
CA VAL A 316 8.91 29.64 -8.27
C VAL A 316 9.37 30.74 -9.24
N GLN A 317 10.41 30.47 -10.03
CA GLN A 317 10.91 31.41 -11.03
C GLN A 317 9.92 31.61 -12.19
N ALA A 318 9.28 30.53 -12.65
CA ALA A 318 8.26 30.58 -13.69
C ALA A 318 7.03 31.39 -13.23
N LEU A 319 6.58 31.20 -11.99
CA LEU A 319 5.47 31.96 -11.40
C LEU A 319 5.72 33.47 -11.45
N LEU A 320 6.95 33.90 -11.13
CA LEU A 320 7.36 35.31 -11.22
C LEU A 320 7.28 35.82 -12.67
N GLY A 321 7.67 35.01 -13.65
CA GLY A 321 7.55 35.33 -15.07
C GLY A 321 6.11 35.31 -15.60
N TYR A 322 5.19 34.58 -14.96
CA TYR A 322 3.79 34.55 -15.35
C TYR A 322 3.02 35.77 -14.83
N LEU A 323 3.24 36.17 -13.57
CA LEU A 323 2.55 37.33 -13.00
C LEU A 323 2.99 38.68 -13.59
N SER A 324 4.13 38.73 -14.29
CA SER A 324 4.57 39.93 -15.02
C SER A 324 3.86 40.12 -16.36
N GLN A 325 3.08 39.13 -16.82
CA GLN A 325 2.32 39.18 -18.07
C GLN A 325 0.88 39.68 -17.83
N GLY A 326 0.23 40.10 -18.93
CA GLY A 326 -1.17 40.54 -18.88
C GLY A 326 -1.40 41.78 -18.01
N ASN A 327 -2.59 41.87 -17.43
CA ASN A 327 -2.95 42.89 -16.46
C ASN A 327 -2.22 42.64 -15.14
N GLN A 328 -1.49 43.63 -14.67
CA GLN A 328 -0.64 43.51 -13.49
C GLN A 328 -1.40 43.79 -12.19
N LEU A 329 -0.90 43.21 -11.09
CA LEU A 329 -1.29 43.61 -9.74
C LEU A 329 -0.85 45.06 -9.47
N THR A 330 -1.38 45.66 -8.40
CA THR A 330 -0.91 46.99 -7.98
C THR A 330 0.56 46.95 -7.56
N GLU A 331 1.24 48.09 -7.55
CA GLU A 331 2.66 48.18 -7.17
C GLU A 331 2.92 47.62 -5.76
N SER A 332 2.06 47.95 -4.79
CA SER A 332 2.13 47.40 -3.42
C SER A 332 2.04 45.87 -3.42
N GLU A 333 1.09 45.32 -4.16
CA GLU A 333 0.85 43.88 -4.22
C GLU A 333 1.98 43.13 -4.95
N ASN A 334 2.56 43.74 -5.98
CA ASN A 334 3.74 43.20 -6.63
C ASN A 334 4.94 43.18 -5.67
N ASN A 335 5.13 44.22 -4.85
CA ASN A 335 6.18 44.25 -3.83
C ASN A 335 5.97 43.18 -2.76
N GLU A 336 4.72 42.98 -2.30
CA GLU A 336 4.34 41.90 -1.39
C GLU A 336 4.65 40.52 -2.00
N PHE A 337 4.22 40.30 -3.25
CA PHE A 337 4.49 39.07 -3.99
C PHE A 337 5.99 38.76 -4.07
N LEU A 338 6.81 39.75 -4.48
CA LEU A 338 8.26 39.57 -4.58
C LEU A 338 8.91 39.27 -3.23
N ASN A 339 8.43 39.91 -2.15
CA ASN A 339 8.89 39.61 -0.79
C ASN A 339 8.56 38.17 -0.38
N ILE A 340 7.36 37.69 -0.67
CA ILE A 340 6.96 36.31 -0.39
C ILE A 340 7.82 35.31 -1.18
N ILE A 341 8.05 35.56 -2.48
CA ILE A 341 8.92 34.72 -3.31
C ILE A 341 10.34 34.65 -2.74
N ASN A 342 10.88 35.76 -2.24
CA ASN A 342 12.19 35.78 -1.58
C ASN A 342 12.18 34.96 -0.29
N LYS A 343 11.14 35.09 0.55
CA LYS A 343 10.99 34.27 1.76
C LYS A 343 10.91 32.78 1.45
N ILE A 344 10.20 32.39 0.37
CA ILE A 344 10.13 30.99 -0.08
C ILE A 344 11.53 30.47 -0.43
N LYS A 345 12.30 31.24 -1.22
CA LYS A 345 13.68 30.91 -1.61
C LYS A 345 14.64 30.83 -0.41
N GLN A 346 14.40 31.62 0.63
CA GLN A 346 15.19 31.66 1.87
C GLN A 346 14.72 30.67 2.94
N ASN A 347 13.71 29.85 2.67
CA ASN A 347 13.12 28.92 3.64
C ASN A 347 12.47 29.60 4.87
N HIS A 348 11.87 30.77 4.68
CA HIS A 348 11.23 31.57 5.72
C HIS A 348 9.74 31.88 5.44
N ALA A 349 9.11 31.17 4.49
CA ALA A 349 7.70 31.33 4.18
C ALA A 349 6.87 30.26 4.88
N TRP A 350 5.82 30.69 5.57
CA TRP A 350 4.92 29.84 6.34
C TRP A 350 3.47 30.08 5.90
N ASN A 351 2.52 29.77 6.77
CA ASN A 351 1.09 29.73 6.45
C ASN A 351 0.57 31.08 5.93
N ASP A 352 0.94 32.19 6.57
CA ASP A 352 0.49 33.53 6.20
C ASP A 352 1.05 33.97 4.84
N GLU A 353 2.34 33.74 4.59
CA GLU A 353 2.96 34.05 3.30
C GLU A 353 2.35 33.22 2.16
N LEU A 354 2.08 31.94 2.37
CA LEU A 354 1.56 31.05 1.34
C LEU A 354 0.07 31.27 1.07
N SER A 355 -0.69 31.62 2.11
CA SER A 355 -2.07 32.10 1.97
C SER A 355 -2.11 33.38 1.14
N ARG A 356 -1.26 34.37 1.50
CA ARG A 356 -1.18 35.62 0.75
C ARG A 356 -0.67 35.42 -0.69
N LEU A 357 0.28 34.51 -0.92
CA LEU A 357 0.72 34.15 -2.27
C LEU A 357 -0.45 33.65 -3.11
N SER A 358 -1.24 32.73 -2.55
CA SER A 358 -2.39 32.12 -3.23
C SER A 358 -3.48 33.16 -3.52
N GLU A 359 -3.75 34.06 -2.56
CA GLU A 359 -4.67 35.18 -2.75
C GLU A 359 -4.22 36.11 -3.89
N LEU A 360 -2.95 36.50 -3.93
CA LEU A 360 -2.39 37.34 -4.99
C LEU A 360 -2.45 36.65 -6.36
N CYS A 361 -2.21 35.34 -6.40
CA CYS A 361 -2.35 34.53 -7.61
C CYS A 361 -3.80 34.50 -8.11
N VAL A 362 -4.77 34.28 -7.22
CA VAL A 362 -6.20 34.36 -7.55
C VAL A 362 -6.55 35.75 -8.09
N LYS A 363 -6.09 36.81 -7.41
CA LYS A 363 -6.35 38.19 -7.84
C LYS A 363 -5.80 38.45 -9.25
N TRP A 364 -4.59 37.99 -9.55
CA TRP A 364 -4.01 38.12 -10.88
C TRP A 364 -4.84 37.38 -11.95
N VAL A 365 -5.35 36.18 -11.64
CA VAL A 365 -6.25 35.45 -12.56
C VAL A 365 -7.56 36.21 -12.80
N LEU A 366 -8.15 36.80 -11.76
CA LEU A 366 -9.38 37.60 -11.89
C LEU A 366 -9.18 38.89 -12.70
N LEU A 367 -7.96 39.43 -12.75
CA LEU A 367 -7.60 40.53 -13.65
C LEU A 367 -7.38 40.05 -15.09
N ASN A 368 -7.13 38.76 -15.30
CA ASN A 368 -6.75 38.16 -16.58
C ASN A 368 -7.72 37.03 -16.98
N THR A 369 -9.03 37.32 -17.05
CA THR A 369 -10.04 36.29 -17.33
C THR A 369 -10.05 35.77 -18.76
N GLU A 370 -9.42 36.48 -19.70
CA GLU A 370 -9.25 35.99 -21.08
C GLU A 370 -8.05 35.04 -21.13
N PRO A 371 -8.20 33.79 -21.58
CA PRO A 371 -7.14 32.78 -21.48
C PRO A 371 -5.86 33.16 -22.20
N ILE A 372 -4.73 33.04 -21.50
CA ILE A 372 -3.40 33.20 -22.10
C ILE A 372 -2.78 31.82 -22.21
N GLN A 373 -2.40 31.42 -23.42
CA GLN A 373 -1.77 30.10 -23.64
C GLN A 373 -0.41 30.04 -22.93
N LEU A 374 -0.16 28.94 -22.19
CA LEU A 374 1.07 28.79 -21.40
C LEU A 374 2.34 28.73 -22.29
N GLY A 375 2.24 28.11 -23.47
CA GLY A 375 3.42 27.75 -24.25
C GLY A 375 4.18 26.57 -23.62
N LYS A 376 5.51 26.55 -23.78
CA LYS A 376 6.37 25.49 -23.20
C LYS A 376 6.83 25.89 -21.80
N ALA A 377 6.50 25.09 -20.80
CA ALA A 377 7.01 25.28 -19.44
C ALA A 377 8.53 25.03 -19.35
N GLU A 378 9.23 25.82 -18.53
CA GLU A 378 10.68 25.74 -18.34
C GLU A 378 11.10 24.77 -17.21
N TYR A 379 10.16 24.00 -16.67
CA TYR A 379 10.36 23.01 -15.61
C TYR A 379 9.49 21.78 -15.90
N LYS A 380 9.77 20.64 -15.25
CA LYS A 380 9.13 19.34 -15.55
C LYS A 380 8.00 18.93 -14.60
N ARG A 381 7.90 19.58 -13.43
CA ARG A 381 7.07 19.16 -12.29
C ARG A 381 5.58 19.48 -12.38
#